data_AF-A0A6I2R2A5-F1
#
_entry.id   AF-A0A6I2R2A5-F1
#
_cell.length_a   1.000
_cell.length_b   1.000
_cell.length_c   1.000
_cell.angle_alpha   90.00
_cell.angle_beta   90.00
_cell.angle_gamma   90.00
#
_symmetry.space_group_name_H-M   'P 1'
#
loop_
_entity.id
_entity.type
_entity.pdbx_description
1 polymer ?
#
loop_
_entity_poly.entity_id
_entity_poly.type
_entity_poly.pdbx_seq_one_letter_code
_entity_poly.pdbx_strand_id
1 'polypeptide(L)'
;MARCVTYLVLTSDEVNLRIPYALVCMTRFGAHWETGRRRRRWLEEFTEQERESATRLFNQSHRWLLTTGVPETVRMTVQTFALWMKLGEFCASI
;
A
#
# COMPACT_ATOMS: atom_id res chain seq x y z
N MET A 1 15.27 20.29 15.07
CA MET A 1 15.98 19.06 14.66
C MET A 1 15.54 18.70 13.25
N ALA A 2 16.45 18.76 12.26
CA ALA A 2 16.12 18.32 10.90
C ALA A 2 15.84 16.81 10.93
N ARG A 3 14.61 16.40 10.56
CA ARG A 3 14.30 14.97 10.39
C ARG A 3 14.99 14.52 9.10
N CYS A 4 16.08 13.76 9.20
CA CYS A 4 16.65 13.07 8.05
C CYS A 4 15.62 12.06 7.53
N VAL A 5 15.17 12.23 6.29
CA VAL A 5 14.23 11.31 5.64
C VAL A 5 15.03 10.19 4.98
N THR A 6 14.87 8.97 5.46
CA THR A 6 15.49 7.79 4.86
C THR A 6 14.65 7.28 3.69
N TYR A 7 15.31 7.06 2.56
CA TYR A 7 14.70 6.53 1.34
C TYR A 7 15.17 5.11 1.08
N LEU A 8 14.27 4.31 0.52
CA LEU A 8 14.52 3.01 -0.07
C LEU A 8 14.38 3.14 -1.58
N VAL A 9 15.27 2.48 -2.30
CA VAL A 9 15.22 2.35 -3.76
C VAL A 9 15.15 0.86 -4.04
N LEU A 10 14.07 0.43 -4.71
CA LEU A 10 13.83 -0.96 -5.07
C LEU A 10 13.76 -1.08 -6.59
N THR A 11 14.29 -2.17 -7.12
CA THR A 11 14.07 -2.59 -8.50
C THR A 11 12.63 -3.07 -8.69
N SER A 12 12.18 -3.17 -9.95
CA SER A 12 10.85 -3.74 -10.27
C SER A 12 10.67 -5.15 -9.66
N ASP A 13 11.69 -6.00 -9.76
CA ASP A 13 11.65 -7.37 -9.21
C ASP A 13 11.52 -7.37 -7.68
N GLU A 14 12.26 -6.51 -6.98
CA GLU A 14 12.14 -6.37 -5.54
C GLU A 14 10.77 -5.84 -5.12
N VAL A 15 10.18 -4.94 -5.91
CA VAL A 15 8.81 -4.46 -5.65
C VAL A 15 7.81 -5.60 -5.85
N ASN A 16 7.92 -6.36 -6.92
CA ASN A 16 7.05 -7.52 -7.20
C ASN A 16 7.16 -8.58 -6.10
N LEU A 17 8.35 -8.78 -5.54
CA LEU A 17 8.59 -9.74 -4.47
C LEU A 17 8.13 -9.25 -3.10
N ARG A 18 8.37 -7.97 -2.78
CA ARG A 18 8.28 -7.45 -1.41
C ARG A 18 7.05 -6.59 -1.15
N ILE A 19 6.51 -5.91 -2.16
CA ILE A 19 5.39 -4.98 -2.00
C ILE A 19 4.08 -5.70 -2.33
N PRO A 20 3.11 -5.78 -1.39
CA PRO A 20 1.84 -6.47 -1.59
C PRO A 20 0.85 -5.65 -2.43
N TYR A 21 1.31 -4.92 -3.45
CA TYR A 21 0.46 -4.00 -4.21
C TYR A 21 -0.66 -4.73 -4.95
N ALA A 22 -0.42 -5.95 -5.44
CA ALA A 22 -1.44 -6.75 -6.12
C ALA A 22 -2.58 -7.10 -5.17
N LEU A 23 -2.26 -7.64 -3.98
CA LEU A 23 -3.24 -7.95 -2.93
C LEU A 23 -4.01 -6.70 -2.50
N VAL A 24 -3.30 -5.60 -2.25
CA VAL A 24 -3.92 -4.33 -1.86
C VAL A 24 -4.89 -3.83 -2.93
N CYS A 25 -4.50 -3.89 -4.21
CA CYS A 25 -5.39 -3.50 -5.32
C CYS A 25 -6.65 -4.38 -5.36
N MET A 26 -6.47 -5.71 -5.38
CA MET A 26 -7.58 -6.65 -5.49
C MET A 26 -8.55 -6.54 -4.31
N THR A 27 -8.03 -6.36 -3.10
CA THR A 27 -8.88 -6.19 -1.91
C THR A 27 -9.56 -4.83 -1.90
N ARG A 28 -8.84 -3.73 -2.20
CA ARG A 28 -9.38 -2.36 -2.15
C ARG A 28 -10.50 -2.12 -3.16
N PHE A 29 -10.34 -2.65 -4.37
CA PHE A 29 -11.28 -2.45 -5.47
C PHE A 29 -12.23 -3.65 -5.69
N GLY A 30 -12.06 -4.70 -4.90
CA GLY A 30 -12.94 -5.87 -4.89
C GLY A 30 -14.09 -5.77 -3.89
N ALA A 31 -14.95 -6.79 -3.88
CA ALA A 31 -16.16 -6.85 -3.06
C ALA A 31 -15.90 -6.89 -1.54
N HIS A 32 -14.69 -7.25 -1.11
CA HIS A 32 -14.35 -7.40 0.31
C HIS A 32 -14.13 -6.08 1.04
N TRP A 33 -13.86 -4.97 0.33
CA TRP A 33 -13.54 -3.69 0.95
C TRP A 33 -14.76 -3.06 1.65
N GLU A 34 -15.90 -3.07 0.96
CA GLU A 34 -17.08 -2.28 1.38
C GLU A 34 -17.95 -2.96 2.44
N THR A 35 -17.46 -4.07 3.02
CA THR A 35 -18.15 -4.73 4.12
C THR A 35 -18.08 -3.88 5.39
N GLY A 36 -19.15 -3.87 6.20
CA GLY A 36 -19.18 -3.10 7.45
C GLY A 36 -18.07 -3.48 8.43
N ARG A 37 -17.73 -4.78 8.52
CA ARG A 37 -16.61 -5.28 9.32
C ARG A 37 -15.28 -4.67 8.87
N ARG A 38 -15.01 -4.66 7.57
CA ARG A 38 -13.76 -4.13 7.00
C ARG A 38 -13.66 -2.62 7.18
N ARG A 39 -14.73 -1.88 6.89
CA ARG A 39 -14.79 -0.42 7.09
C ARG A 39 -14.52 -0.03 8.55
N ARG A 40 -15.08 -0.77 9.51
CA ARG A 40 -14.81 -0.54 10.94
C ARG A 40 -13.34 -0.80 11.30
N ARG A 41 -12.80 -1.96 10.91
CA ARG A 41 -11.38 -2.27 11.16
C ARG A 41 -10.44 -1.25 10.51
N TRP A 42 -10.77 -0.76 9.32
CA TRP A 42 -10.02 0.30 8.64
C TRP A 42 -9.93 1.58 9.48
N LEU A 43 -11.00 1.95 10.19
CA LEU A 43 -11.01 3.11 11.08
C LEU A 43 -10.26 2.86 12.39
N GLU A 44 -10.28 1.62 12.89
CA GLU A 44 -9.63 1.21 14.15
C GLU A 44 -8.11 1.00 13.99
N GLU A 45 -7.67 0.38 12.90
CA GLU A 45 -6.27 -0.06 12.71
C GLU A 45 -5.39 1.01 12.05
N PHE A 46 -5.98 1.97 11.33
CA PHE A 46 -5.24 3.01 10.60
C PHE A 46 -5.58 4.38 11.14
N THR A 47 -4.56 5.20 11.36
CA THR A 47 -4.71 6.63 11.70
C THR A 47 -5.21 7.43 10.51
N GLU A 48 -5.77 8.62 10.75
CA GLU A 48 -6.22 9.50 9.67
C GLU A 48 -5.11 9.80 8.66
N GLN A 49 -3.90 10.13 9.13
CA GLN A 49 -2.74 10.39 8.28
C GLN A 49 -2.34 9.17 7.43
N GLU A 50 -2.42 7.96 7.97
CA GLU A 50 -2.16 6.73 7.22
C GLU A 50 -3.23 6.51 6.14
N ARG A 51 -4.52 6.78 6.45
CA ARG A 51 -5.62 6.64 5.48
C ARG A 51 -5.48 7.65 4.33
N GLU A 52 -5.11 8.89 4.63
CA GLU A 52 -4.81 9.90 3.62
C GLU A 52 -3.65 9.45 2.72
N SER A 53 -2.57 8.96 3.33
CA SER A 53 -1.40 8.46 2.61
C SER A 53 -1.73 7.23 1.76
N ALA A 54 -2.55 6.32 2.27
CA ALA A 54 -2.98 5.10 1.60
C ALA A 54 -3.80 5.38 0.34
N THR A 55 -4.52 6.52 0.27
CA THR A 55 -5.25 6.92 -0.95
C THR A 55 -4.33 6.97 -2.18
N ARG A 56 -3.10 7.49 -2.01
CA ARG A 56 -2.11 7.50 -3.10
C ARG A 56 -1.61 6.09 -3.44
N LEU A 57 -1.43 5.25 -2.42
CA LEU A 57 -0.99 3.86 -2.60
C LEU A 57 -2.04 3.00 -3.29
N PHE A 58 -3.34 3.23 -3.06
CA PHE A 58 -4.40 2.55 -3.78
C PHE A 58 -4.36 2.86 -5.27
N ASN A 59 -4.24 4.14 -5.63
CA ASN A 59 -4.10 4.54 -7.03
C ASN A 59 -2.84 3.96 -7.67
N GLN A 60 -1.73 3.93 -6.92
CA GLN A 60 -0.48 3.33 -7.36
C GLN A 60 -0.61 1.81 -7.55
N SER A 61 -1.28 1.11 -6.64
CA SER A 61 -1.54 -0.33 -6.73
C SER A 61 -2.32 -0.69 -8.00
N HIS A 62 -3.37 0.09 -8.30
CA HIS A 62 -4.19 -0.08 -9.48
C HIS A 62 -3.37 0.14 -10.75
N ARG A 63 -2.61 1.23 -10.79
CA ARG A 63 -1.76 1.56 -11.95
C ARG A 63 -0.72 0.47 -12.21
N TRP A 64 -0.02 0.02 -11.17
CA TRP A 64 0.99 -1.02 -11.29
C TRP A 64 0.40 -2.37 -11.69
N LEU A 65 -0.74 -2.77 -11.12
CA LEU A 65 -1.33 -4.08 -11.41
C LEU A 65 -2.05 -4.11 -12.77
N LEU A 66 -2.78 -3.07 -13.13
CA LEU A 66 -3.77 -3.12 -14.21
C LEU A 66 -3.47 -2.23 -15.41
N THR A 67 -2.48 -1.34 -15.33
CA THR A 67 -2.28 -0.33 -16.40
C THR A 67 -0.86 -0.31 -16.95
N THR A 68 0.14 -0.09 -16.10
CA THR A 68 1.51 0.22 -16.58
C THR A 68 2.56 -0.78 -16.16
N GLY A 69 2.26 -1.69 -15.23
CA GLY A 69 3.31 -2.45 -14.55
C GLY A 69 4.08 -1.61 -13.52
N VAL A 70 4.94 -2.28 -12.77
CA VAL A 70 5.88 -1.64 -11.84
C VAL A 70 7.07 -1.05 -12.63
N PRO A 71 7.44 0.23 -12.39
CA PRO A 71 8.62 0.85 -13.01
C PRO A 71 9.92 0.09 -12.71
N GLU A 72 10.94 0.23 -13.56
CA GLU A 72 12.26 -0.41 -13.36
C GLU A 72 12.87 -0.10 -11.99
N THR A 73 12.65 1.11 -11.48
CA THR A 73 13.12 1.54 -10.17
C THR A 73 12.05 2.36 -9.45
N VAL A 74 11.82 2.05 -8.18
CA VAL A 74 10.88 2.74 -7.31
C VAL A 74 11.60 3.28 -6.09
N ARG A 75 11.54 4.60 -5.90
CA ARG A 75 12.03 5.28 -4.70
C ARG A 75 10.86 5.61 -3.78
N MET A 76 10.95 5.23 -2.52
CA MET A 76 9.95 5.56 -1.49
C MET A 76 10.60 5.79 -0.14
N THR A 77 9.88 6.37 0.82
CA THR A 77 10.38 6.46 2.20
C THR A 77 10.19 5.14 2.93
N VAL A 78 10.92 4.94 4.03
CA VAL A 78 10.72 3.78 4.91
C VAL A 78 9.29 3.75 5.46
N GLN A 79 8.69 4.91 5.72
CA GLN A 79 7.30 5.01 6.17
C GLN A 79 6.31 4.56 5.10
N THR A 80 6.53 4.94 3.83
CA THR A 80 5.71 4.44 2.72
C THR A 80 5.83 2.94 2.57
N PHE A 81 7.05 2.38 2.70
CA PHE A 81 7.27 0.94 2.68
C PHE A 81 6.54 0.24 3.83
N ALA A 82 6.63 0.76 5.06
CA ALA A 82 5.91 0.22 6.20
C ALA A 82 4.39 0.26 6.02
N LEU A 83 3.86 1.34 5.44
CA LEU A 83 2.43 1.46 5.14
C LEU A 83 2.00 0.43 4.09
N TRP A 84 2.82 0.13 3.09
CA TRP A 84 2.56 -0.98 2.17
C TRP A 84 2.44 -2.32 2.89
N MET A 85 3.35 -2.62 3.83
CA MET A 85 3.32 -3.89 4.57
C MET A 85 2.06 -3.98 5.44
N LYS A 86 1.76 -2.90 6.18
CA LYS A 86 0.55 -2.81 7.02
C LYS A 86 -0.73 -2.98 6.20
N LEU A 87 -0.81 -2.34 5.03
CA LEU A 87 -1.93 -2.53 4.10
C LEU A 87 -2.03 -3.97 3.61
N GLY A 88 -0.90 -4.61 3.31
CA GLY A 88 -0.84 -6.02 2.92
C GLY A 88 -1.38 -6.95 4.00
N GLU A 89 -0.91 -6.80 5.24
CA GLU A 89 -1.37 -7.57 6.39
C GLU A 89 -2.88 -7.38 6.64
N PHE A 90 -3.35 -6.13 6.60
CA PHE A 90 -4.76 -5.81 6.70
C PHE A 90 -5.57 -6.51 5.61
N CYS A 91 -5.13 -6.44 4.36
CA CYS A 91 -5.82 -7.04 3.21
C CYS A 91 -5.77 -8.57 3.22
N ALA A 92 -4.72 -9.18 3.78
CA ALA A 92 -4.58 -10.62 3.91
C ALA A 92 -5.46 -11.19 5.04
N SER A 93 -5.69 -10.42 6.10
CA SER A 93 -6.55 -10.83 7.20
C SER A 93 -8.03 -10.80 6.76
N ILE A 94 -8.70 -11.95 6.69
CA ILE A 94 -10.12 -12.07 6.28
C ILE A 94 -11.08 -11.60 7.39
#